data_AF-A0A919WPJ5-F1
#
_entry.id   AF-A0A919WPJ5-F1
#
_cell.length_a   1.000
_cell.length_b   1.000
_cell.length_c   1.000
_cell.angle_alpha   90.00
_cell.angle_beta   90.00
_cell.angle_gamma   90.00
#
_symmetry.space_group_name_H-M   'P 1'
#
loop_
_entity.id
_entity.type
_entity.pdbx_description
1 polymer ?
#
loop_
_entity_poly.entity_id
_entity_poly.type
_entity_poly.pdbx_seq_one_letter_code
_entity_poly.pdbx_strand_id
1 'polypeptide(L)'
;MPRNPGITDEMIIKMYKSGMPFKEMQPIIGLSDRAIRNVLYKQGVKMNREQSSGRPRVHKINENFFKKWSHEMAWVLGLFITDGHVNEQVPSVSLSQKDERILKIVANYMGADYRLAPFGKTMTTPTLLIHSKEIKKDLEALGIKSRKSLNVPFPNVPDQYLPSFVRGVIDGDGWVDKEGYVAHVTSASFHFAEGLLSVFLNWGLPSKITTLERRTGNAIYRIWVKGKEGLLGLAEIIYADANSNNFHVYKRVYMTQHAEQDYYVDDTENLPRWKLVNGKLLHTNSSRTSFRTTISRSLLEHLKQMAKEQNTQVNYLLENAIKKLLKQKEIIIYKELRPKDRIQYKTTYDQELLMKVKALAKENKLFINDVIEYSVRFIKEDL
;
A
#
# COMPACT_ATOMS: atom_id res chain seq x y z
N MET A 1 31.98 41.34 -5.39
CA MET A 1 30.98 42.38 -5.63
C MET A 1 31.10 43.42 -4.54
N PRO A 2 31.37 44.69 -4.88
CA PRO A 2 31.39 45.77 -3.89
C PRO A 2 29.98 46.06 -3.41
N ARG A 3 29.86 46.61 -2.19
CA ARG A 3 28.59 47.11 -1.67
C ARG A 3 28.13 48.31 -2.50
N ASN A 4 26.82 48.49 -2.61
CA ASN A 4 26.26 49.72 -3.16
C ASN A 4 26.68 50.93 -2.30
N PRO A 5 26.90 52.12 -2.91
CA PRO A 5 27.28 53.32 -2.17
C PRO A 5 26.29 53.67 -1.05
N GLY A 6 26.82 54.03 0.12
CA GLY A 6 26.01 54.48 1.27
C GLY A 6 25.44 53.37 2.17
N ILE A 7 25.69 52.09 1.87
CA ILE A 7 25.20 50.97 2.68
C ILE A 7 26.16 50.64 3.84
N THR A 8 25.73 50.90 5.08
CA THR A 8 26.48 50.54 6.31
C THR A 8 26.10 49.16 6.85
N ASP A 9 26.93 48.62 7.76
CA ASP A 9 26.62 47.37 8.46
C ASP A 9 25.32 47.47 9.26
N GLU A 10 25.00 48.63 9.88
CA GLU A 10 23.74 48.79 10.63
C GLU A 10 22.52 48.71 9.73
N MET A 11 22.59 49.25 8.52
CA MET A 11 21.48 49.17 7.55
C MET A 11 21.20 47.73 7.16
N ILE A 12 22.26 46.94 6.93
CA ILE A 12 22.16 45.51 6.62
C ILE A 12 21.50 44.74 7.79
N ILE A 13 21.92 45.03 9.02
CA ILE A 13 21.35 44.41 10.23
C ILE A 13 19.88 44.80 10.42
N LYS A 14 19.52 46.07 10.16
CA LYS A 14 18.14 46.56 10.28
C LYS A 14 17.22 45.90 9.25
N MET A 15 17.65 45.81 7.99
CA MET A 15 16.93 45.08 6.93
C MET A 15 16.73 43.61 7.32
N TYR A 16 17.78 42.96 7.81
CA TYR A 16 17.71 41.57 8.27
C TYR A 16 16.72 41.38 9.43
N LYS A 17 16.81 42.22 10.48
CA LYS A 17 15.93 42.16 11.65
C LYS A 17 14.48 42.49 11.34
N SER A 18 14.21 43.23 10.26
CA SER A 18 12.84 43.49 9.77
C SER A 18 12.16 42.28 9.12
N GLY A 19 12.91 41.19 8.89
CA GLY A 19 12.40 39.98 8.23
C GLY A 19 12.47 40.02 6.70
N MET A 20 13.14 41.02 6.11
CA MET A 20 13.31 41.15 4.67
C MET A 20 14.04 39.93 4.07
N PRO A 21 13.50 39.28 3.02
CA PRO A 21 14.17 38.17 2.35
C PRO A 21 15.51 38.58 1.73
N PHE A 22 16.53 37.73 1.81
CA PHE A 22 17.85 38.03 1.23
C PHE A 22 17.78 38.37 -0.27
N LYS A 23 16.87 37.73 -1.02
CA LYS A 23 16.65 38.01 -2.46
C LYS A 23 16.25 39.47 -2.73
N GLU A 24 15.54 40.10 -1.79
CA GLU A 24 15.17 41.52 -1.85
C GLU A 24 16.30 42.42 -1.33
N MET A 25 17.09 41.93 -0.36
CA MET A 25 18.25 42.65 0.18
C MET A 25 19.41 42.74 -0.82
N GLN A 26 19.65 41.70 -1.63
CA GLN A 26 20.75 41.64 -2.61
C GLN A 26 20.83 42.85 -3.55
N PRO A 27 19.75 43.24 -4.28
CA PRO A 27 19.81 44.40 -5.18
C PRO A 27 20.01 45.72 -4.44
N ILE A 28 19.51 45.85 -3.20
CA ILE A 28 19.64 47.06 -2.38
C ILE A 28 21.07 47.22 -1.85
N ILE A 29 21.66 46.13 -1.37
CA ILE A 29 22.97 46.11 -0.71
C ILE A 29 24.12 45.99 -1.72
N GLY A 30 23.88 45.38 -2.88
CA GLY A 30 24.91 45.07 -3.88
C GLY A 30 25.78 43.86 -3.52
N LEU A 31 25.43 43.12 -2.47
CA LEU A 31 26.16 41.94 -1.99
C LEU A 31 25.38 40.66 -2.23
N SER A 32 26.10 39.55 -2.45
CA SER A 32 25.49 38.22 -2.50
C SER A 32 25.00 37.75 -1.13
N ASP A 33 24.09 36.78 -1.10
CA ASP A 33 23.57 36.17 0.14
C ASP A 33 24.68 35.74 1.10
N ARG A 34 25.75 35.15 0.56
CA ARG A 34 26.92 34.71 1.33
C ARG A 34 27.66 35.89 1.95
N ALA A 35 27.84 36.98 1.21
CA ALA A 35 28.51 38.16 1.71
C ALA A 35 27.67 38.89 2.77
N ILE A 36 26.35 39.01 2.58
CA ILE A 36 25.43 39.56 3.59
C ILE A 36 25.51 38.71 4.88
N ARG A 37 25.50 37.37 4.76
CA ARG A 37 25.62 36.49 5.92
C ARG A 37 26.93 36.68 6.68
N ASN A 38 28.04 36.81 5.97
CA ASN A 38 29.34 37.06 6.59
C ASN A 38 29.37 38.36 7.40
N VAL A 39 28.69 39.42 6.94
CA VAL A 39 28.56 40.67 7.68
C VAL A 39 27.78 40.45 8.99
N LEU A 40 26.64 39.77 8.91
CA LEU A 40 25.82 39.45 10.09
C LEU A 40 26.57 38.60 11.11
N TYR A 41 27.36 37.60 10.68
CA TYR A 41 28.20 36.79 11.57
C TYR A 41 29.31 37.60 12.23
N LYS A 42 30.01 38.46 11.48
CA LYS A 42 31.05 39.35 12.04
C LYS A 42 30.49 40.28 13.12
N GLN A 43 29.23 40.67 12.99
CA GLN A 43 28.53 41.55 13.92
C GLN A 43 27.78 40.77 15.03
N GLY A 44 28.02 39.46 15.17
CA GLY A 44 27.43 38.64 16.24
C GLY A 44 25.92 38.43 16.15
N VAL A 45 25.30 38.72 15.00
CA VAL A 45 23.85 38.56 14.82
C VAL A 45 23.53 37.07 14.66
N LYS A 46 22.75 36.52 15.61
CA LYS A 46 22.22 35.15 15.48
C LYS A 46 21.32 35.08 14.26
N MET A 47 21.64 34.15 13.36
CA MET A 47 20.80 33.89 12.21
C MET A 47 19.49 33.26 12.65
N ASN A 48 18.38 33.71 12.09
CA ASN A 48 17.06 33.08 12.16
C ASN A 48 17.08 31.63 11.63
N ARG A 49 18.15 31.22 10.91
CA ARG A 49 18.34 29.87 10.38
C ARG A 49 19.80 29.44 10.44
N GLU A 50 20.03 28.23 10.94
CA GLU A 50 21.35 27.60 10.94
C GLU A 50 21.88 27.39 9.51
N GLN A 51 23.20 27.42 9.37
CA GLN A 51 23.94 27.31 8.10
C GLN A 51 23.60 26.02 7.33
N SER A 52 23.03 25.01 7.99
CA SER A 52 22.72 23.68 7.45
C SER A 52 21.21 23.36 7.40
N SER A 53 20.35 24.37 7.52
CA SER A 53 18.89 24.18 7.62
C SER A 53 18.16 23.82 6.31
N GLY A 54 18.87 23.75 5.18
CA GLY A 54 18.29 23.42 3.87
C GLY A 54 17.29 24.46 3.35
N ARG A 55 16.58 24.12 2.26
CA ARG A 55 15.47 24.96 1.78
C ARG A 55 14.31 24.91 2.78
N PRO A 56 13.62 26.04 3.04
CA PRO A 56 12.39 26.03 3.83
C PRO A 56 11.39 25.00 3.31
N ARG A 57 10.80 24.24 4.22
CA ARG A 57 9.71 23.33 3.88
C ARG A 57 8.51 24.12 3.40
N VAL A 58 7.98 23.69 2.26
CA VAL A 58 6.79 24.27 1.64
C VAL A 58 5.52 23.63 2.23
N HIS A 59 5.62 22.39 2.71
CA HIS A 59 4.51 21.59 3.19
C HIS A 59 4.39 21.63 4.72
N LYS A 60 3.17 21.87 5.20
CA LYS A 60 2.80 21.85 6.62
C LYS A 60 2.83 20.41 7.15
N ILE A 61 3.24 20.26 8.40
CA ILE A 61 3.29 18.98 9.15
C ILE A 61 3.29 19.27 10.65
N ASN A 62 2.60 18.44 11.45
CA ASN A 62 2.73 18.48 12.91
C ASN A 62 3.99 17.72 13.35
N GLU A 63 5.08 18.43 13.60
CA GLU A 63 6.34 17.82 14.05
C GLU A 63 6.31 17.26 15.47
N ASN A 64 5.25 17.52 16.24
CA ASN A 64 5.08 16.98 17.58
C ASN A 64 4.21 15.72 17.59
N PHE A 65 3.81 15.20 16.42
CA PHE A 65 2.89 14.07 16.30
C PHE A 65 3.34 12.83 17.08
N PHE A 66 4.64 12.49 17.04
CA PHE A 66 5.18 11.31 17.72
C PHE A 66 5.66 11.59 19.16
N LYS A 67 5.43 12.80 19.70
CA LYS A 67 5.90 13.19 21.03
C LYS A 67 4.88 12.95 22.14
N LYS A 68 3.60 12.79 21.79
CA LYS A 68 2.52 12.52 22.73
C LYS A 68 1.74 11.31 22.25
N TRP A 69 1.59 10.31 23.13
CA TRP A 69 0.79 9.14 22.84
C TRP A 69 -0.70 9.50 22.71
N SER A 70 -1.34 8.88 21.72
CA SER A 70 -2.76 8.90 21.40
C SER A 70 -3.08 7.64 20.60
N HIS A 71 -4.36 7.26 20.47
CA HIS A 71 -4.75 6.12 19.65
C HIS A 71 -4.39 6.32 18.18
N GLU A 72 -4.47 7.56 17.67
CA GLU A 72 -4.06 7.94 16.33
C GLU A 72 -2.55 7.77 16.13
N MET A 73 -1.74 8.30 17.05
CA MET A 73 -0.28 8.17 17.00
C MET A 73 0.16 6.71 17.06
N ALA A 74 -0.45 5.91 17.94
CA ALA A 74 -0.10 4.50 18.10
C ALA A 74 -0.44 3.69 16.83
N TRP A 75 -1.61 3.91 16.24
CA TRP A 75 -1.99 3.28 14.98
C TRP A 75 -1.04 3.67 13.83
N VAL A 76 -0.72 4.97 13.71
CA VAL A 76 0.25 5.45 12.72
C VAL A 76 1.64 4.84 12.97
N LEU A 77 2.08 4.69 14.23
CA LEU A 77 3.33 4.04 14.58
C LEU A 77 3.36 2.57 14.13
N GLY A 78 2.24 1.85 14.28
CA GLY A 78 2.09 0.47 13.80
C GLY A 78 2.18 0.35 12.26
N LEU A 79 1.69 1.33 11.52
CA LEU A 79 1.88 1.39 10.07
C LEU A 79 3.33 1.75 9.70
N PHE A 80 3.97 2.66 10.46
CA PHE A 80 5.36 2.99 10.22
C PHE A 80 6.31 1.85 10.58
N ILE A 81 5.99 0.97 11.54
CA ILE A 81 6.85 -0.17 11.89
C ILE A 81 6.83 -1.26 10.81
N THR A 82 5.75 -1.37 10.07
CA THR A 82 5.56 -2.32 8.97
C THR A 82 5.99 -1.71 7.64
N ASP A 83 5.14 -0.89 7.03
CA ASP A 83 5.31 -0.33 5.69
C ASP A 83 6.09 1.00 5.65
N GLY A 84 6.54 1.49 6.81
CA GLY A 84 7.32 2.73 6.92
C GLY A 84 8.80 2.56 6.58
N HIS A 85 9.35 3.55 5.87
CA HIS A 85 10.76 3.65 5.54
C HIS A 85 11.36 4.96 6.07
N VAL A 86 12.48 4.85 6.80
CA VAL A 86 13.29 6.00 7.23
C VAL A 86 14.49 6.12 6.32
N ASN A 87 14.62 7.26 5.63
CA ASN A 87 15.74 7.50 4.74
C ASN A 87 17.02 7.74 5.56
N GLU A 88 18.11 7.06 5.19
CA GLU A 88 19.39 7.14 5.90
C GLU A 88 20.06 8.51 5.73
N GLN A 89 20.08 9.04 4.51
CA GLN A 89 20.86 10.22 4.12
C GLN A 89 20.08 11.53 4.25
N VAL A 90 18.78 11.49 4.00
CA VAL A 90 17.90 12.66 3.95
C VAL A 90 17.01 12.67 5.19
N PRO A 91 16.68 13.83 5.77
CA PRO A 91 15.71 13.95 6.87
C PRO A 91 14.28 13.74 6.35
N SER A 92 13.99 12.54 5.87
CA SER A 92 12.70 12.16 5.32
C SER A 92 12.30 10.76 5.75
N VAL A 93 11.00 10.60 5.93
CA VAL A 93 10.34 9.31 6.18
C VAL A 93 9.23 9.13 5.16
N SER A 94 8.93 7.90 4.81
CA SER A 94 7.86 7.59 3.87
C SER A 94 7.02 6.42 4.34
N LEU A 95 5.73 6.46 4.03
CA LEU A 95 4.80 5.36 4.25
C LEU A 95 4.16 4.99 2.91
N SER A 96 4.27 3.73 2.51
CA SER A 96 3.73 3.25 1.24
C SER A 96 2.54 2.33 1.49
N GLN A 97 1.39 2.60 0.85
CA GLN A 97 0.19 1.79 1.00
C GLN A 97 -0.53 1.67 -0.33
N LYS A 98 -1.11 0.50 -0.60
CA LYS A 98 -1.96 0.31 -1.79
C LYS A 98 -3.30 1.02 -1.64
N ASP A 99 -3.83 1.08 -0.43
CA ASP A 99 -5.07 1.79 -0.11
C ASP A 99 -4.75 3.27 0.18
N GLU A 100 -5.03 4.15 -0.78
CA GLU A 100 -4.82 5.60 -0.63
C GLU A 100 -5.62 6.21 0.53
N ARG A 101 -6.75 5.60 0.93
CA ARG A 101 -7.55 6.08 2.06
C ARG A 101 -6.72 6.05 3.34
N ILE A 102 -5.93 4.99 3.55
CA ILE A 102 -5.04 4.87 4.71
C ILE A 102 -4.03 6.01 4.72
N LEU A 103 -3.40 6.31 3.58
CA LEU A 103 -2.44 7.41 3.49
C LEU A 103 -3.08 8.78 3.76
N LYS A 104 -4.31 9.00 3.29
CA LYS A 104 -5.07 10.24 3.56
C LYS A 104 -5.39 10.39 5.05
N ILE A 105 -5.76 9.30 5.73
CA ILE A 105 -6.03 9.32 7.17
C ILE A 105 -4.75 9.60 7.95
N VAL A 106 -3.64 8.93 7.62
CA VAL A 106 -2.33 9.16 8.24
C VAL A 106 -1.90 10.61 8.04
N ALA A 107 -2.01 11.14 6.82
CA ALA A 107 -1.68 12.53 6.52
C ALA A 107 -2.53 13.51 7.35
N ASN A 108 -3.84 13.26 7.50
CA ASN A 108 -4.73 14.07 8.32
C ASN A 108 -4.30 14.06 9.80
N TYR A 109 -4.08 12.88 10.39
CA TYR A 109 -3.61 12.77 11.78
C TYR A 109 -2.27 13.47 12.02
N MET A 110 -1.35 13.36 11.06
CA MET A 110 -0.05 14.04 11.13
C MET A 110 -0.13 15.53 10.79
N GLY A 111 -1.29 16.07 10.39
CA GLY A 111 -1.44 17.44 9.91
C GLY A 111 -0.54 17.76 8.72
N ALA A 112 -0.31 16.78 7.85
CA ALA A 112 0.59 16.83 6.70
C ALA A 112 -0.12 17.34 5.44
N ASP A 113 0.50 18.26 4.71
CA ASP A 113 0.06 18.55 3.34
C ASP A 113 0.33 17.34 2.45
N TYR A 114 -0.74 16.80 1.88
CA TYR A 114 -0.72 15.56 1.14
C TYR A 114 -0.50 15.79 -0.35
N ARG A 115 0.58 15.22 -0.90
CA ARG A 115 0.71 14.99 -2.34
C ARG A 115 1.00 13.52 -2.58
N LEU A 116 0.06 12.83 -3.22
CA LEU A 116 0.33 11.52 -3.79
C LEU A 116 1.25 11.69 -4.97
N ALA A 117 2.43 11.10 -4.89
CA ALA A 117 3.30 10.93 -6.03
C ALA A 117 3.49 9.42 -6.27
N PRO A 118 3.33 8.93 -7.50
CA PRO A 118 3.96 7.67 -7.87
C PRO A 118 5.48 7.84 -7.75
N PHE A 119 6.15 6.88 -7.13
CA PHE A 119 7.61 6.96 -6.96
C PHE A 119 8.30 6.49 -8.24
N GLY A 120 8.44 7.39 -9.21
CA GLY A 120 9.11 7.10 -10.49
C GLY A 120 8.29 6.27 -11.48
N LYS A 121 8.91 5.87 -12.60
CA LYS A 121 8.23 5.19 -13.72
C LYS A 121 7.79 3.75 -13.42
N THR A 122 8.38 3.10 -12.42
CA THR A 122 8.18 1.67 -12.13
C THR A 122 7.53 1.38 -10.78
N MET A 123 7.47 2.34 -9.83
CA MET A 123 6.72 2.15 -8.58
C MET A 123 5.38 2.86 -8.66
N THR A 124 4.33 2.05 -8.79
CA THR A 124 2.93 2.49 -8.86
C THR A 124 2.26 2.60 -7.49
N THR A 125 2.91 2.15 -6.42
CA THR A 125 2.32 2.17 -5.07
C THR A 125 2.26 3.61 -4.54
N PRO A 126 1.07 4.11 -4.18
CA PRO A 126 0.92 5.39 -3.51
C PRO A 126 1.82 5.47 -2.27
N THR A 127 2.50 6.60 -2.10
CA THR A 127 3.46 6.81 -1.02
C THR A 127 3.30 8.20 -0.42
N LEU A 128 3.17 8.28 0.90
CA LEU A 128 3.23 9.51 1.67
C LEU A 128 4.70 9.81 1.99
N LEU A 129 5.25 10.89 1.43
CA LEU A 129 6.63 11.34 1.67
C LEU A 129 6.63 12.55 2.59
N ILE A 130 7.33 12.45 3.72
CA ILE A 130 7.42 13.49 4.74
C ILE A 130 8.87 13.92 4.89
N HIS A 131 9.15 15.21 4.66
CA HIS A 131 10.45 15.81 4.93
C HIS A 131 10.41 16.51 6.30
N SER A 132 10.94 15.87 7.34
CA SER A 132 11.06 16.44 8.69
C SER A 132 12.22 15.77 9.42
N LYS A 133 13.14 16.60 9.91
CA LYS A 133 14.25 16.16 10.77
C LYS A 133 13.73 15.69 12.13
N GLU A 134 12.73 16.38 12.67
CA GLU A 134 12.17 16.10 13.99
C GLU A 134 11.38 14.79 13.99
N ILE A 135 10.49 14.57 13.02
CA ILE A 135 9.76 13.30 12.89
C ILE A 135 10.70 12.11 12.68
N LYS A 136 11.76 12.29 11.87
CA LYS A 136 12.78 11.24 11.69
C LYS A 136 13.41 10.86 13.04
N LYS A 137 13.85 11.86 13.82
CA LYS A 137 14.44 11.61 15.14
C LYS A 137 13.44 10.96 16.10
N ASP A 138 12.19 11.42 16.11
CA ASP A 138 11.16 10.87 17.00
C ASP A 138 10.91 9.38 16.67
N LEU A 139 10.82 9.01 15.39
CA LEU A 139 10.69 7.63 14.96
C LEU A 139 11.94 6.78 15.30
N GLU A 140 13.14 7.33 15.12
CA GLU A 140 14.38 6.66 15.50
C GLU A 140 14.47 6.41 17.01
N ALA A 141 14.00 7.36 17.83
CA ALA A 141 13.90 7.24 19.28
C ALA A 141 12.88 6.18 19.71
N LEU A 142 11.82 5.98 18.92
CA LEU A 142 10.84 4.90 19.08
C LEU A 142 11.32 3.54 18.52
N GLY A 143 12.58 3.44 18.05
CA GLY A 143 13.19 2.21 17.55
C GLY A 143 13.02 1.96 16.05
N ILE A 144 12.39 2.87 15.31
CA ILE A 144 12.15 2.77 13.87
C ILE A 144 13.29 3.46 13.12
N LYS A 145 14.38 2.72 12.87
CA LYS A 145 15.57 3.20 12.15
C LYS A 145 15.55 2.83 10.67
N SER A 146 16.51 3.33 9.90
CA SER A 146 16.75 2.86 8.52
C SER A 146 17.14 1.37 8.51
N ARG A 147 16.81 0.66 7.42
CA ARG A 147 17.07 -0.80 7.24
C ARG A 147 16.63 -1.69 8.41
N LYS A 148 15.62 -1.27 9.17
CA LYS A 148 15.13 -1.94 10.39
C LYS A 148 14.52 -3.34 10.20
N SER A 149 14.13 -3.73 8.98
CA SER A 149 13.23 -4.87 8.74
C SER A 149 13.65 -6.19 9.40
N LEU A 150 14.95 -6.43 9.57
CA LEU A 150 15.49 -7.64 10.21
C LEU A 150 15.61 -7.55 11.74
N ASN A 151 15.74 -6.35 12.30
CA ASN A 151 16.16 -6.16 13.70
C ASN A 151 15.34 -5.10 14.43
N VAL A 152 14.13 -4.79 13.95
CA VAL A 152 13.27 -3.81 14.61
C VAL A 152 12.82 -4.35 15.98
N PRO A 153 13.04 -3.61 17.08
CA PRO A 153 12.55 -4.03 18.38
C PRO A 153 11.02 -3.89 18.45
N PHE A 154 10.39 -4.61 19.37
CA PHE A 154 9.03 -4.30 19.77
C PHE A 154 9.04 -3.00 20.59
N PRO A 155 8.33 -1.93 20.17
CA PRO A 155 8.39 -0.64 20.84
C PRO A 155 7.70 -0.68 22.21
N ASN A 156 8.16 0.17 23.14
CA ASN A 156 7.52 0.34 24.44
C ASN A 156 6.27 1.23 24.30
N VAL A 157 5.14 0.61 23.98
CA VAL A 157 3.84 1.27 23.81
C VAL A 157 3.06 1.18 25.13
N PRO A 158 2.54 2.28 25.69
CA PRO A 158 1.69 2.22 26.88
C PRO A 158 0.45 1.35 26.65
N ASP A 159 0.06 0.56 27.65
CA ASP A 159 -1.02 -0.44 27.55
C ASP A 159 -2.33 0.12 26.97
N GLN A 160 -2.70 1.34 27.38
CA GLN A 160 -3.91 2.01 26.87
C GLN A 160 -3.91 2.22 25.34
N TYR A 161 -2.73 2.33 24.70
CA TYR A 161 -2.60 2.55 23.25
C TYR A 161 -2.15 1.31 22.49
N LEU A 162 -1.75 0.25 23.20
CA LEU A 162 -1.26 -0.99 22.63
C LEU A 162 -2.26 -1.64 21.65
N PRO A 163 -3.58 -1.66 21.90
CA PRO A 163 -4.56 -2.15 20.93
C PRO A 163 -4.52 -1.39 19.59
N SER A 164 -4.37 -0.07 19.64
CA SER A 164 -4.29 0.77 18.44
C SER A 164 -2.98 0.60 17.68
N PHE A 165 -1.86 0.42 18.41
CA PHE A 165 -0.59 0.07 17.79
C PHE A 165 -0.66 -1.28 17.06
N VAL A 166 -1.17 -2.32 17.73
CA VAL A 166 -1.32 -3.66 17.13
C VAL A 166 -2.28 -3.64 15.95
N ARG A 167 -3.36 -2.85 16.00
CA ARG A 167 -4.23 -2.59 14.83
C ARG A 167 -3.42 -2.08 13.64
N GLY A 168 -2.55 -1.09 13.86
CA GLY A 168 -1.70 -0.52 12.81
C GLY A 168 -0.70 -1.53 12.23
N VAL A 169 -0.12 -2.39 13.08
CA VAL A 169 0.76 -3.49 12.67
C VAL A 169 -0.01 -4.50 11.82
N ILE A 170 -1.20 -4.90 12.27
CA ILE A 170 -2.07 -5.81 11.52
C ILE A 170 -2.48 -5.16 10.21
N ASP A 171 -2.76 -3.86 10.16
CA ASP A 171 -3.15 -3.17 8.94
C ASP A 171 -2.03 -3.15 7.89
N GLY A 172 -0.76 -2.98 8.29
CA GLY A 172 0.37 -3.04 7.37
C GLY A 172 0.76 -4.46 6.94
N ASP A 173 1.30 -5.26 7.86
CA ASP A 173 1.88 -6.59 7.56
C ASP A 173 0.97 -7.77 7.97
N GLY A 174 -0.24 -7.49 8.45
CA GLY A 174 -1.20 -8.51 8.84
C GLY A 174 -2.02 -9.05 7.68
N TRP A 175 -2.29 -10.35 7.75
CA TRP A 175 -3.25 -11.05 6.92
C TRP A 175 -4.35 -11.65 7.80
N VAL A 176 -5.60 -11.52 7.36
CA VAL A 176 -6.77 -12.11 8.00
C VAL A 176 -7.40 -13.07 7.01
N ASP A 177 -7.67 -14.28 7.47
CA ASP A 177 -8.40 -15.27 6.69
C ASP A 177 -9.83 -14.79 6.40
N LYS A 178 -10.24 -14.94 5.15
CA LYS A 178 -11.60 -14.57 4.72
C LYS A 178 -12.66 -15.36 5.44
N GLU A 179 -12.38 -16.58 5.89
CA GLU A 179 -13.33 -17.39 6.66
C GLU A 179 -13.30 -17.08 8.17
N GLY A 180 -12.45 -16.15 8.63
CA GLY A 180 -12.50 -15.66 10.02
C GLY A 180 -11.98 -16.64 11.06
N TYR A 181 -11.12 -17.59 10.67
CA TYR A 181 -10.55 -18.57 11.62
C TYR A 181 -9.12 -18.31 12.04
N VAL A 182 -8.34 -17.59 11.24
CA VAL A 182 -6.94 -17.31 11.56
C VAL A 182 -6.52 -15.95 11.04
N ALA A 183 -5.60 -15.31 11.76
CA ALA A 183 -4.90 -14.11 11.32
C ALA A 183 -3.41 -14.29 11.61
N HIS A 184 -2.55 -13.66 10.83
CA HIS A 184 -1.14 -13.58 11.19
C HIS A 184 -0.49 -12.27 10.76
N VAL A 185 0.52 -11.86 11.51
CA VAL A 185 1.46 -10.81 11.11
C VAL A 185 2.75 -11.49 10.64
N THR A 186 3.31 -11.01 9.54
CA THR A 186 4.60 -11.48 9.03
C THR A 186 5.70 -10.48 9.40
N SER A 187 6.79 -10.96 10.01
CA SER A 187 7.96 -10.13 10.34
C SER A 187 9.25 -10.88 9.98
N ALA A 188 10.27 -10.14 9.56
CA ALA A 188 11.62 -10.69 9.43
C ALA A 188 12.47 -10.45 10.69
N SER A 189 11.92 -9.74 11.69
CA SER A 189 12.57 -9.52 12.97
C SER A 189 12.01 -10.44 14.05
N PHE A 190 12.90 -11.22 14.65
CA PHE A 190 12.58 -12.13 15.74
C PHE A 190 12.12 -11.39 17.00
N HIS A 191 12.84 -10.33 17.40
CA HIS A 191 12.49 -9.53 18.58
C HIS A 191 11.09 -8.91 18.47
N PHE A 192 10.74 -8.40 17.29
CA PHE A 192 9.40 -7.91 17.05
C PHE A 192 8.35 -9.04 17.13
N ALA A 193 8.65 -10.20 16.55
CA ALA A 193 7.76 -11.35 16.54
C ALA A 193 7.48 -11.88 17.95
N GLU A 194 8.51 -12.02 18.79
CA GLU A 194 8.37 -12.43 20.19
C GLU A 194 7.58 -11.42 21.03
N GLY A 195 7.87 -10.12 20.85
CA GLY A 195 7.13 -9.06 21.52
C GLY A 195 5.64 -9.10 21.17
N LEU A 196 5.32 -9.22 19.89
CA LEU A 196 3.93 -9.30 19.44
C LEU A 196 3.23 -10.59 19.92
N LEU A 197 3.93 -11.73 19.92
CA LEU A 197 3.39 -12.97 20.48
C LEU A 197 3.06 -12.81 21.96
N SER A 198 3.97 -12.18 22.74
CA SER A 198 3.77 -11.95 24.16
C SER A 198 2.54 -11.07 24.43
N VAL A 199 2.31 -10.04 23.61
CA VAL A 199 1.09 -9.23 23.68
C VAL A 199 -0.15 -10.07 23.44
N PHE A 200 -0.18 -10.89 22.39
CA PHE A 200 -1.34 -11.75 22.12
C PHE A 200 -1.61 -12.76 23.23
N LEU A 201 -0.57 -13.38 23.78
CA LEU A 201 -0.71 -14.31 24.90
C LEU A 201 -1.23 -13.62 26.16
N ASN A 202 -0.75 -12.41 26.46
CA ASN A 202 -1.23 -11.61 27.59
C ASN A 202 -2.69 -11.18 27.44
N TRP A 203 -3.16 -10.99 26.22
CA TRP A 203 -4.58 -10.77 25.91
C TRP A 203 -5.43 -12.05 25.93
N GLY A 204 -4.84 -13.20 26.30
CA GLY A 204 -5.54 -14.48 26.33
C GLY A 204 -5.84 -15.05 24.95
N LEU A 205 -5.19 -14.55 23.90
CA LEU A 205 -5.47 -14.98 22.52
C LEU A 205 -4.65 -16.24 22.16
N PRO A 206 -5.28 -17.30 21.63
CA PRO A 206 -4.60 -18.53 21.23
C PRO A 206 -3.64 -18.27 20.05
N SER A 207 -2.35 -18.16 20.38
CA SER A 207 -1.35 -17.60 19.47
C SER A 207 -0.07 -18.42 19.42
N LYS A 208 0.63 -18.37 18.27
CA LYS A 208 1.94 -19.02 18.11
C LYS A 208 2.79 -18.38 17.02
N ILE A 209 4.10 -18.54 17.10
CA ILE A 209 5.01 -18.21 16.00
C ILE A 209 5.25 -19.45 15.12
N THR A 210 5.36 -19.24 13.81
CA THR A 210 5.91 -20.23 12.87
C THR A 210 7.05 -19.60 12.10
N THR A 211 8.17 -20.32 12.02
CA THR A 211 9.37 -19.88 11.32
C THR A 211 9.44 -20.51 9.93
N LEU A 212 9.72 -19.69 8.92
CA LEU A 212 9.95 -20.12 7.54
C LEU A 212 11.36 -19.72 7.14
N GLU A 213 12.21 -20.71 6.88
CA GLU A 213 13.57 -20.47 6.39
C GLU A 213 13.54 -20.19 4.89
N ARG A 214 14.11 -19.05 4.48
CA ARG A 214 14.31 -18.76 3.05
C ARG A 214 15.61 -19.40 2.58
N ARG A 215 15.64 -19.78 1.30
CA ARG A 215 16.87 -20.21 0.59
C ARG A 215 18.00 -19.17 0.64
N THR A 216 17.67 -17.90 0.91
CA THR A 216 18.61 -16.78 1.03
C THR A 216 19.15 -16.58 2.45
N GLY A 217 18.89 -17.49 3.40
CA GLY A 217 19.45 -17.50 4.76
C GLY A 217 18.64 -16.77 5.83
N ASN A 218 17.81 -15.78 5.46
CA ASN A 218 16.99 -15.04 6.44
C ASN A 218 15.68 -15.76 6.74
N ALA A 219 15.39 -15.96 8.03
CA ALA A 219 14.12 -16.49 8.51
C ALA A 219 12.99 -15.45 8.40
N ILE A 220 11.77 -15.94 8.21
CA ILE A 220 10.53 -15.16 8.35
C ILE A 220 9.74 -15.75 9.51
N TYR A 221 9.21 -14.89 10.36
CA TYR A 221 8.34 -15.24 11.46
C TYR A 221 6.90 -14.86 11.14
N ARG A 222 5.99 -15.83 11.27
CA ARG A 222 4.54 -15.58 11.21
C ARG A 222 3.95 -15.72 12.60
N ILE A 223 3.44 -14.63 13.14
CA ILE A 223 2.80 -14.56 14.45
C ILE A 223 1.31 -14.78 14.23
N TRP A 224 0.80 -15.95 14.60
CA TRP A 224 -0.58 -16.36 14.37
C TRP A 224 -1.46 -16.07 15.58
N VAL A 225 -2.70 -15.67 15.31
CA VAL A 225 -3.87 -15.81 16.20
C VAL A 225 -4.83 -16.79 15.54
N LYS A 226 -5.40 -17.73 16.31
CA LYS A 226 -6.15 -18.86 15.77
C LYS A 226 -7.53 -19.06 16.38
N GLY A 227 -8.39 -19.73 15.62
CA GLY A 227 -9.74 -20.06 16.04
C GLY A 227 -10.68 -18.87 15.92
N LYS A 228 -11.97 -19.20 15.80
CA LYS A 228 -13.06 -18.22 15.74
C LYS A 228 -13.02 -17.28 16.94
N GLU A 229 -13.03 -17.83 18.15
CA GLU A 229 -13.04 -17.03 19.39
C GLU A 229 -11.78 -16.17 19.55
N GLY A 230 -10.62 -16.67 19.13
CA GLY A 230 -9.38 -15.89 19.16
C GLY A 230 -9.42 -14.67 18.24
N LEU A 231 -10.06 -14.78 17.07
CA LEU A 231 -10.22 -13.65 16.15
C LEU A 231 -11.28 -12.65 16.59
N LEU A 232 -12.37 -13.13 17.21
CA LEU A 232 -13.37 -12.27 17.84
C LEU A 232 -12.75 -11.47 18.98
N GLY A 233 -12.06 -12.14 19.91
CA GLY A 233 -11.36 -11.47 21.01
C GLY A 233 -10.29 -10.49 20.53
N LEU A 234 -9.54 -10.84 19.47
CA LEU A 234 -8.60 -9.91 18.85
C LEU A 234 -9.32 -8.66 18.32
N ALA A 235 -10.42 -8.84 17.59
CA ALA A 235 -11.19 -7.74 17.02
C ALA A 235 -11.79 -6.82 18.11
N GLU A 236 -12.38 -7.40 19.15
CA GLU A 236 -12.91 -6.67 20.30
C GLU A 236 -11.85 -5.75 20.91
N ILE A 237 -10.64 -6.28 21.12
CA ILE A 237 -9.53 -5.51 21.69
C ILE A 237 -9.05 -4.43 20.73
N ILE A 238 -8.67 -4.78 19.50
CA ILE A 238 -7.97 -3.83 18.61
C ILE A 238 -8.91 -2.78 18.01
N TYR A 239 -10.22 -3.03 17.97
CA TYR A 239 -11.20 -2.08 17.44
C TYR A 239 -12.00 -1.32 18.51
N ALA A 240 -11.76 -1.56 19.80
CA ALA A 240 -12.44 -0.84 20.89
C ALA A 240 -12.35 0.69 20.74
N ASP A 241 -11.15 1.21 20.47
CA ASP A 241 -10.89 2.65 20.27
C ASP A 241 -10.68 3.00 18.78
N ALA A 242 -11.21 2.19 17.86
CA ALA A 242 -11.13 2.50 16.44
C ALA A 242 -12.17 3.57 16.07
N ASN A 243 -11.69 4.76 15.68
CA ASN A 243 -12.52 5.76 15.00
C ASN A 243 -13.01 5.21 13.65
N SER A 244 -14.06 5.81 13.08
CA SER A 244 -14.86 5.26 11.98
C SER A 244 -14.16 5.00 10.63
N ASN A 245 -12.83 5.09 10.52
CA ASN A 245 -12.09 4.71 9.30
C ASN A 245 -10.60 4.32 9.47
N ASN A 246 -10.01 4.33 10.67
CA ASN A 246 -8.55 4.13 10.84
C ASN A 246 -8.14 2.64 10.87
N PHE A 247 -8.56 1.89 9.84
CA PHE A 247 -8.21 0.50 9.61
C PHE A 247 -8.56 0.05 8.18
N HIS A 248 -8.07 -1.13 7.78
CA HIS A 248 -8.58 -1.81 6.60
C HIS A 248 -9.91 -2.49 6.90
N VAL A 249 -10.99 -1.97 6.29
CA VAL A 249 -12.38 -2.41 6.52
C VAL A 249 -12.53 -3.92 6.41
N TYR A 250 -11.96 -4.52 5.35
CA TYR A 250 -12.06 -5.96 5.12
C TYR A 250 -11.47 -6.80 6.26
N LYS A 251 -10.42 -6.32 6.95
CA LYS A 251 -9.80 -7.06 8.06
C LYS A 251 -10.78 -7.16 9.23
N ARG A 252 -11.47 -6.07 9.55
CA ARG A 252 -12.51 -6.06 10.59
C ARG A 252 -13.68 -6.97 10.22
N VAL A 253 -14.22 -6.81 9.00
CA VAL A 253 -15.33 -7.66 8.49
C VAL A 253 -14.97 -9.14 8.62
N TYR A 254 -13.78 -9.54 8.18
CA TYR A 254 -13.34 -10.94 8.24
C TYR A 254 -13.13 -11.44 9.68
N MET A 255 -12.57 -10.62 10.57
CA MET A 255 -12.38 -11.02 11.97
C MET A 255 -13.72 -11.19 12.71
N THR A 256 -14.73 -10.37 12.41
CA THR A 256 -16.00 -10.33 13.16
C THR A 256 -17.13 -11.16 12.57
N GLN A 257 -16.95 -11.80 11.41
CA GLN A 257 -18.04 -12.45 10.66
C GLN A 257 -18.77 -13.59 11.41
N HIS A 258 -18.20 -14.07 12.52
CA HIS A 258 -18.80 -15.12 13.35
C HIS A 258 -19.35 -14.60 14.70
N ALA A 259 -19.32 -13.29 14.91
CA ALA A 259 -19.92 -12.65 16.07
C ALA A 259 -21.45 -12.77 16.00
N GLU A 260 -22.14 -12.64 17.14
CA GLU A 260 -23.60 -12.52 17.15
C GLU A 260 -24.07 -11.26 16.40
N GLN A 261 -23.29 -10.18 16.53
CA GLN A 261 -23.42 -8.96 15.75
C GLN A 261 -22.10 -8.68 15.03
N ASP A 262 -22.01 -9.12 13.77
CA ASP A 262 -20.82 -8.90 12.96
C ASP A 262 -20.68 -7.43 12.53
N TYR A 263 -19.43 -7.00 12.32
CA TYR A 263 -19.18 -5.72 11.68
C TYR A 263 -19.34 -5.90 10.16
N TYR A 264 -20.36 -5.25 9.60
CA TYR A 264 -20.65 -5.29 8.18
C TYR A 264 -20.68 -3.88 7.58
N VAL A 265 -20.06 -3.73 6.42
CA VAL A 265 -20.18 -2.56 5.53
C VAL A 265 -20.24 -3.08 4.10
N ASP A 266 -21.08 -2.48 3.26
CA ASP A 266 -21.12 -2.80 1.84
C ASP A 266 -19.77 -2.52 1.20
N ASP A 267 -19.24 -3.50 0.45
CA ASP A 267 -18.06 -3.29 -0.35
C ASP A 267 -18.44 -2.54 -1.63
N THR A 268 -18.06 -1.26 -1.70
CA THR A 268 -18.34 -0.38 -2.84
C THR A 268 -17.27 -0.46 -3.93
N GLU A 269 -16.27 -1.36 -3.82
CA GLU A 269 -15.33 -1.63 -4.91
C GLU A 269 -16.10 -2.13 -6.15
N ASN A 270 -15.59 -1.81 -7.36
CA ASN A 270 -16.20 -2.26 -8.63
C ASN A 270 -16.44 -3.79 -8.70
N LEU A 271 -15.61 -4.54 -7.98
CA LEU A 271 -15.75 -5.98 -7.77
C LEU A 271 -15.73 -6.23 -6.25
N PRO A 272 -16.91 -6.32 -5.60
CA PRO A 272 -16.99 -6.44 -4.15
C PRO A 272 -16.44 -7.79 -3.69
N ARG A 273 -15.63 -7.77 -2.62
CA ARG A 273 -14.98 -8.92 -1.98
C ARG A 273 -15.95 -9.79 -1.17
N TRP A 274 -17.07 -9.23 -0.74
CA TRP A 274 -18.14 -9.93 -0.04
C TRP A 274 -19.51 -9.39 -0.42
N LYS A 275 -20.54 -10.20 -0.20
CA LYS A 275 -21.95 -9.81 -0.31
C LYS A 275 -22.76 -10.47 0.79
N LEU A 276 -23.75 -9.76 1.32
CA LEU A 276 -24.71 -10.34 2.24
C LEU A 276 -25.83 -11.04 1.45
N VAL A 277 -26.02 -12.34 1.69
CA VAL A 277 -27.10 -13.12 1.07
C VAL A 277 -27.80 -13.91 2.17
N ASN A 278 -29.10 -13.67 2.35
CA ASN A 278 -29.93 -14.31 3.38
C ASN A 278 -29.34 -14.20 4.80
N GLY A 279 -28.78 -13.03 5.14
CA GLY A 279 -28.16 -12.79 6.45
C GLY A 279 -26.82 -13.50 6.67
N LYS A 280 -26.22 -14.10 5.63
CA LYS A 280 -24.88 -14.69 5.70
C LYS A 280 -23.91 -13.94 4.80
N LEU A 281 -22.71 -13.71 5.32
CA LEU A 281 -21.60 -13.12 4.57
C LEU A 281 -21.05 -14.15 3.58
N LEU A 282 -21.19 -13.89 2.27
CA LEU A 282 -20.58 -14.69 1.22
C LEU A 282 -19.38 -13.96 0.65
N HIS A 283 -18.19 -14.54 0.83
CA HIS A 283 -16.96 -14.03 0.24
C HIS A 283 -16.92 -14.35 -1.25
N THR A 284 -16.68 -13.33 -2.07
CA THR A 284 -16.34 -13.55 -3.47
C THR A 284 -14.89 -14.02 -3.50
N ASN A 285 -14.68 -15.33 -3.70
CA ASN A 285 -13.37 -15.78 -4.15
C ASN A 285 -13.06 -15.03 -5.45
N SER A 286 -11.77 -14.78 -5.74
CA SER A 286 -11.32 -14.30 -7.05
C SER A 286 -12.26 -14.85 -8.10
N SER A 287 -13.04 -13.96 -8.74
CA SER A 287 -14.03 -14.41 -9.72
C SER A 287 -13.35 -15.24 -10.80
N ARG A 288 -12.02 -15.15 -10.92
CA ARG A 288 -11.22 -15.91 -11.88
C ARG A 288 -11.07 -17.38 -11.46
N THR A 289 -11.60 -18.27 -12.29
CA THR A 289 -11.47 -19.72 -12.20
C THR A 289 -10.39 -20.22 -13.15
N SER A 290 -9.38 -20.94 -12.63
CA SER A 290 -8.40 -21.61 -13.49
C SER A 290 -8.94 -22.93 -14.03
N PHE A 291 -8.75 -23.20 -15.31
CA PHE A 291 -9.14 -24.47 -15.93
C PHE A 291 -8.15 -24.88 -17.01
N ARG A 292 -8.18 -26.17 -17.37
CA ARG A 292 -7.42 -26.70 -18.49
C ARG A 292 -8.36 -26.90 -19.68
N THR A 293 -7.88 -26.54 -20.86
CA THR A 293 -8.53 -26.80 -22.15
C THR A 293 -7.45 -27.20 -23.15
N THR A 294 -7.81 -27.41 -24.42
CA THR A 294 -6.85 -27.59 -25.50
C THR A 294 -6.98 -26.48 -26.52
N ILE A 295 -5.88 -25.93 -27.02
CA ILE A 295 -5.86 -24.87 -28.03
C ILE A 295 -4.84 -25.25 -29.10
N SER A 296 -5.11 -24.93 -30.36
CA SER A 296 -4.16 -25.06 -31.46
C SER A 296 -2.80 -24.45 -31.13
N ARG A 297 -1.73 -25.21 -31.36
CA ARG A 297 -0.35 -24.78 -31.11
C ARG A 297 0.01 -23.55 -31.95
N SER A 298 -0.26 -23.60 -33.25
CA SER A 298 0.00 -22.50 -34.18
C SER A 298 -0.78 -21.23 -33.81
N LEU A 299 -2.04 -21.36 -33.42
CA LEU A 299 -2.84 -20.24 -32.92
C LEU A 299 -2.26 -19.63 -31.64
N LEU A 300 -1.81 -20.48 -30.71
CA LEU A 300 -1.22 -20.02 -29.45
C LEU A 300 0.13 -19.32 -29.68
N GLU A 301 0.94 -19.78 -30.64
CA GLU A 301 2.18 -19.11 -31.06
C GLU A 301 1.90 -17.73 -31.65
N HIS A 302 0.91 -17.63 -32.53
CA HIS A 302 0.46 -16.35 -33.09
C HIS A 302 -0.03 -15.39 -31.99
N LEU A 303 -0.89 -15.85 -31.07
CA LEU A 303 -1.36 -15.03 -29.94
C LEU A 303 -0.22 -14.57 -29.02
N LYS A 304 0.82 -15.39 -28.82
CA LYS A 304 2.01 -14.99 -28.06
C LYS A 304 2.78 -13.88 -28.75
N GLN A 305 2.90 -13.93 -30.07
CA GLN A 305 3.53 -12.87 -30.85
C GLN A 305 2.74 -11.57 -30.75
N MET A 306 1.42 -11.61 -30.98
CA MET A 306 0.55 -10.44 -30.83
C MET A 306 0.61 -9.85 -29.40
N ALA A 307 0.57 -10.72 -28.38
CA ALA A 307 0.65 -10.27 -26.99
C ALA A 307 1.98 -9.55 -26.71
N LYS A 308 3.08 -9.99 -27.32
CA LYS A 308 4.39 -9.34 -27.21
C LYS A 308 4.39 -7.98 -27.91
N GLU A 309 3.85 -7.88 -29.12
CA GLU A 309 3.76 -6.63 -29.89
C GLU A 309 2.89 -5.58 -29.20
N GLN A 310 1.77 -5.99 -28.60
CA GLN A 310 0.84 -5.12 -27.87
C GLN A 310 1.20 -4.94 -26.38
N ASN A 311 2.34 -5.45 -25.93
CA ASN A 311 2.77 -5.43 -24.53
C ASN A 311 1.68 -5.88 -23.53
N THR A 312 1.03 -7.00 -23.84
CA THR A 312 -0.08 -7.58 -23.07
C THR A 312 0.11 -9.08 -22.87
N GLN A 313 -0.92 -9.77 -22.35
CA GLN A 313 -0.92 -11.21 -22.13
C GLN A 313 -1.93 -11.91 -23.03
N VAL A 314 -1.60 -13.13 -23.46
CA VAL A 314 -2.49 -13.99 -24.28
C VAL A 314 -3.88 -14.15 -23.64
N ASN A 315 -3.94 -14.32 -22.31
CA ASN A 315 -5.21 -14.45 -21.59
C ASN A 315 -6.07 -13.18 -21.73
N TYR A 316 -5.46 -12.00 -21.69
CA TYR A 316 -6.18 -10.73 -21.83
C TYR A 316 -6.73 -10.56 -23.25
N LEU A 317 -5.94 -10.93 -24.26
CA LEU A 317 -6.39 -10.96 -25.65
C LEU A 317 -7.61 -11.87 -25.82
N LEU A 318 -7.51 -13.11 -25.35
CA LEU A 318 -8.59 -14.10 -25.43
C LEU A 318 -9.85 -13.65 -24.68
N GLU A 319 -9.74 -13.13 -23.46
CA GLU A 319 -10.91 -12.65 -22.71
C GLU A 319 -11.64 -11.51 -23.42
N ASN A 320 -10.89 -10.56 -23.99
CA ASN A 320 -11.48 -9.47 -24.75
C ASN A 320 -12.15 -9.97 -26.03
N ALA A 321 -11.52 -10.93 -26.71
CA ALA A 321 -12.07 -11.54 -27.91
C ALA A 321 -13.38 -12.30 -27.60
N ILE A 322 -13.40 -13.08 -26.52
CA ILE A 322 -14.59 -13.80 -26.05
C ILE A 322 -15.69 -12.82 -25.67
N LYS A 323 -15.39 -11.72 -24.96
CA LYS A 323 -16.38 -10.70 -24.61
C LYS A 323 -17.00 -10.05 -25.86
N LYS A 324 -16.22 -9.86 -26.92
CA LYS A 324 -16.73 -9.37 -28.22
C LYS A 324 -17.58 -10.42 -28.93
N LEU A 325 -17.15 -11.68 -28.90
CA LEU A 325 -17.91 -12.81 -29.46
C LEU A 325 -19.28 -12.95 -28.79
N LEU A 326 -19.34 -12.86 -27.45
CA LEU A 326 -20.58 -12.97 -26.68
C LEU A 326 -21.59 -11.83 -26.94
N LYS A 327 -21.16 -10.74 -27.59
CA LYS A 327 -22.06 -9.68 -28.06
C LYS A 327 -22.66 -9.96 -29.44
N GLN A 328 -22.16 -10.98 -30.14
CA GLN A 328 -22.71 -11.39 -31.43
C GLN A 328 -23.98 -12.22 -31.21
N LYS A 329 -24.97 -12.05 -32.10
CA LYS A 329 -26.25 -12.76 -32.01
C LYS A 329 -26.16 -14.22 -32.43
N GLU A 330 -25.24 -14.55 -33.33
CA GLU A 330 -25.07 -15.90 -33.88
C GLU A 330 -23.59 -16.22 -34.08
N ILE A 331 -23.26 -17.51 -33.99
CA ILE A 331 -21.90 -18.03 -34.16
C ILE A 331 -21.98 -19.23 -35.12
N ILE A 332 -21.18 -19.21 -36.17
CA ILE A 332 -21.09 -20.32 -37.13
C ILE A 332 -19.68 -20.91 -37.05
N ILE A 333 -19.58 -22.12 -36.51
CA ILE A 333 -18.34 -22.89 -36.39
C ILE A 333 -18.47 -24.19 -37.18
N TYR A 334 -17.65 -24.28 -38.23
CA TYR A 334 -17.51 -25.46 -39.09
C TYR A 334 -16.60 -26.49 -38.42
N LYS A 335 -17.14 -27.67 -38.07
CA LYS A 335 -16.42 -28.70 -37.30
C LYS A 335 -15.26 -29.32 -38.06
N GLU A 336 -15.35 -29.31 -39.39
CA GLU A 336 -14.35 -29.73 -40.36
C GLU A 336 -13.11 -28.84 -40.38
N LEU A 337 -13.23 -27.58 -39.93
CA LEU A 337 -12.12 -26.63 -39.82
C LEU A 337 -11.40 -26.68 -38.47
N ARG A 338 -11.68 -27.70 -37.64
CA ARG A 338 -11.02 -27.84 -36.34
C ARG A 338 -9.51 -28.07 -36.50
N PRO A 339 -8.68 -27.36 -35.74
CA PRO A 339 -7.22 -27.53 -35.81
C PRO A 339 -6.81 -28.93 -35.33
N LYS A 340 -5.84 -29.53 -36.05
CA LYS A 340 -5.29 -30.87 -35.75
C LYS A 340 -4.11 -30.84 -34.76
N ASP A 341 -3.62 -29.65 -34.43
CA ASP A 341 -2.41 -29.40 -33.64
C ASP A 341 -2.70 -28.93 -32.20
N ARG A 342 -3.87 -29.27 -31.65
CA ARG A 342 -4.28 -28.85 -30.30
C ARG A 342 -3.36 -29.41 -29.21
N ILE A 343 -2.91 -28.54 -28.32
CA ILE A 343 -2.10 -28.87 -27.12
C ILE A 343 -2.83 -28.46 -25.84
N GLN A 344 -2.48 -29.07 -24.69
CA GLN A 344 -3.04 -28.65 -23.41
C GLN A 344 -2.64 -27.20 -23.08
N TYR A 345 -3.63 -26.44 -22.63
CA TYR A 345 -3.48 -25.04 -22.25
C TYR A 345 -4.20 -24.77 -20.93
N LYS A 346 -3.46 -24.30 -19.92
CA LYS A 346 -4.03 -23.85 -18.65
C LYS A 346 -4.26 -22.35 -18.74
N THR A 347 -5.51 -21.95 -18.56
CA THR A 347 -5.91 -20.53 -18.55
C THR A 347 -6.75 -20.23 -17.33
N THR A 348 -7.13 -18.97 -17.15
CA THR A 348 -7.85 -18.48 -15.97
C THR A 348 -8.74 -17.34 -16.42
N TYR A 349 -10.06 -17.52 -16.31
CA TYR A 349 -11.08 -16.54 -16.71
C TYR A 349 -12.00 -16.23 -15.55
N ASP A 350 -12.61 -15.03 -15.59
CA ASP A 350 -13.75 -14.70 -14.74
C ASP A 350 -14.85 -15.78 -14.81
N GLN A 351 -15.46 -16.10 -13.68
CA GLN A 351 -16.39 -17.21 -13.50
C GLN A 351 -17.69 -16.96 -14.28
N GLU A 352 -18.16 -15.72 -14.31
CA GLU A 352 -19.33 -15.35 -15.09
C GLU A 352 -19.02 -15.48 -16.59
N LEU A 353 -17.86 -15.00 -17.03
CA LEU A 353 -17.40 -15.16 -18.41
C LEU A 353 -17.28 -16.65 -18.80
N LEU A 354 -16.68 -17.47 -17.93
CA LEU A 354 -16.53 -18.91 -18.15
C LEU A 354 -17.88 -19.63 -18.21
N MET A 355 -18.86 -19.25 -17.37
CA MET A 355 -20.22 -19.78 -17.44
C MET A 355 -20.90 -19.41 -18.76
N LYS A 356 -20.77 -18.16 -19.21
CA LYS A 356 -21.31 -17.72 -20.53
C LYS A 356 -20.68 -18.49 -21.68
N VAL A 357 -19.36 -18.71 -21.66
CA VAL A 357 -18.67 -19.52 -22.66
C VAL A 357 -19.16 -20.97 -22.66
N LYS A 358 -19.35 -21.57 -21.47
CA LYS A 358 -19.90 -22.93 -21.33
C LYS A 358 -21.33 -23.03 -21.87
N ALA A 359 -22.18 -22.06 -21.57
CA ALA A 359 -23.55 -21.99 -22.06
C ALA A 359 -23.57 -21.90 -23.59
N LEU A 360 -22.80 -20.97 -24.15
CA LEU A 360 -22.67 -20.77 -25.59
C LEU A 360 -22.17 -22.03 -26.32
N ALA A 361 -21.15 -22.70 -25.75
CA ALA A 361 -20.66 -23.96 -26.30
C ALA A 361 -21.74 -25.05 -26.29
N LYS A 362 -22.49 -25.17 -25.19
CA LYS A 362 -23.57 -26.15 -25.03
C LYS A 362 -24.72 -25.90 -26.02
N GLU A 363 -25.18 -24.66 -26.13
CA GLU A 363 -26.25 -24.24 -27.06
C GLU A 363 -25.92 -24.60 -28.50
N ASN A 364 -24.66 -24.42 -28.90
CA ASN A 364 -24.18 -24.67 -30.26
C ASN A 364 -23.62 -26.09 -30.49
N LYS A 365 -23.70 -27.00 -29.50
CA LYS A 365 -23.13 -28.36 -29.56
C LYS A 365 -21.63 -28.37 -29.90
N LEU A 366 -20.89 -27.49 -29.24
CA LEU A 366 -19.44 -27.27 -29.36
C LEU A 366 -18.73 -27.56 -28.03
N PHE A 367 -17.41 -27.67 -28.09
CA PHE A 367 -16.57 -27.69 -26.91
C PHE A 367 -16.10 -26.28 -26.55
N ILE A 368 -15.70 -26.07 -25.29
CA ILE A 368 -15.21 -24.77 -24.80
C ILE A 368 -14.02 -24.27 -25.63
N ASN A 369 -13.11 -25.16 -26.01
CA ASN A 369 -11.98 -24.80 -26.87
C ASN A 369 -12.39 -24.33 -28.26
N ASP A 370 -13.44 -24.91 -28.87
CA ASP A 370 -13.95 -24.45 -30.16
C ASP A 370 -14.38 -22.97 -30.07
N VAL A 371 -15.05 -22.58 -28.98
CA VAL A 371 -15.49 -21.20 -28.73
C VAL A 371 -14.29 -20.27 -28.48
N ILE A 372 -13.31 -20.70 -27.69
CA ILE A 372 -12.11 -19.90 -27.40
C ILE A 372 -11.30 -19.68 -28.68
N GLU A 373 -11.05 -20.72 -29.48
CA GLU A 373 -10.31 -20.61 -30.75
C GLU A 373 -11.05 -19.72 -31.75
N TYR A 374 -12.37 -19.88 -31.86
CA TYR A 374 -13.19 -19.03 -32.74
C TYR A 374 -13.17 -17.56 -32.31
N SER A 375 -13.13 -17.29 -31.00
CA SER A 375 -13.09 -15.93 -30.47
C SER A 375 -11.88 -15.13 -30.96
N VAL A 376 -10.78 -15.77 -31.34
CA VAL A 376 -9.55 -15.11 -31.83
C VAL A 376 -9.84 -14.20 -33.03
N ARG A 377 -10.83 -14.53 -33.86
CA ARG A 377 -11.27 -13.70 -35.00
C ARG A 377 -11.76 -12.30 -34.61
N PHE A 378 -12.07 -12.08 -33.33
CA PHE A 378 -12.57 -10.81 -32.79
C PHE A 378 -11.48 -9.99 -32.10
N ILE A 379 -10.24 -10.47 -32.11
CA ILE A 379 -9.08 -9.63 -31.80
C ILE A 379 -8.89 -8.74 -33.01
N LYS A 380 -8.91 -7.41 -32.81
CA LYS A 380 -8.65 -6.50 -33.92
C LYS A 380 -7.19 -6.66 -34.31
N GLU A 381 -6.93 -6.97 -35.58
CA GLU A 381 -5.71 -6.52 -36.23
C GLU A 381 -5.95 -5.02 -36.46
N ASP A 382 -5.33 -4.17 -35.64
CA ASP A 382 -5.17 -2.77 -36.06
C ASP A 382 -4.16 -2.83 -37.22
N LEU A 383 -4.68 -2.85 -38.46
CA LEU A 383 -3.91 -2.60 -39.67
C LEU A 383 -3.54 -1.13 -39.77
#